data_AF-A0A9W6JAZ9-F1
#
_entry.id   AF-A0A9W6JAZ9-F1
#
_cell.length_a   1.000
_cell.length_b   1.000
_cell.length_c   1.000
_cell.angle_alpha   90.00
_cell.angle_beta   90.00
_cell.angle_gamma   90.00
#
_symmetry.space_group_name_H-M   'P 1'
#
loop_
_entity.id
_entity.type
_entity.pdbx_description
1 polymer ?
#
loop_
_entity_poly.entity_id
_entity_poly.type
_entity_poly.pdbx_seq_one_letter_code
_entity_poly.pdbx_strand_id
1 'polypeptide(L)' 'MQTSETTGRAAANRADIEAFLDAGLRVAGLPLEPELRPRVLMHLETAVAMAALVADFPLPDEAEPAPVYRP' A
#
# COMPACT_ATOMS: atom_id res chain seq x y z
N MET A 1 -5.58 -1.33 -32.36
CA MET A 1 -6.40 -0.47 -31.48
C MET A 1 -6.65 -1.29 -30.22
N GLN A 2 -5.66 -1.34 -29.33
CA GLN A 2 -5.78 -2.05 -28.04
C GLN A 2 -6.30 -1.04 -27.03
N THR A 3 -7.41 -1.39 -26.41
CA THR A 3 -8.08 -0.65 -25.35
C THR A 3 -7.21 -0.68 -24.10
N SER A 4 -6.52 0.42 -23.81
CA SER A 4 -5.95 0.63 -22.48
C SER A 4 -7.11 0.77 -21.50
N GLU A 5 -7.49 -0.33 -20.86
CA GLU A 5 -8.28 -0.29 -19.63
C GLU A 5 -7.41 0.35 -18.56
N THR A 6 -7.44 1.69 -18.50
CA THR A 6 -7.06 2.41 -17.29
C THR A 6 -8.09 2.03 -16.23
N THR A 7 -7.87 0.92 -15.55
CA THR A 7 -8.47 0.68 -14.23
C THR A 7 -7.87 1.75 -13.32
N GLY A 8 -8.51 2.93 -13.30
CA GLY A 8 -8.18 3.98 -12.34
C GLY A 8 -8.40 3.41 -10.95
N ARG A 9 -7.30 3.15 -10.22
CA ARG A 9 -7.38 2.67 -8.85
C ARG A 9 -8.18 3.70 -8.05
N ALA A 10 -9.33 3.27 -7.50
CA ALA A 10 -10.09 4.12 -6.59
C ALA A 10 -9.19 4.51 -5.41
N ALA A 11 -9.20 5.80 -5.06
CA ALA A 11 -8.48 6.27 -3.88
C ALA A 11 -8.99 5.50 -2.65
N ALA A 12 -8.08 4.92 -1.88
CA ALA A 12 -8.43 4.16 -0.69
C ALA A 12 -9.16 5.09 0.30
N ASN A 13 -10.39 4.73 0.67
CA ASN A 13 -11.11 5.46 1.70
C ASN A 13 -10.70 4.96 3.10
N ARG A 14 -11.10 5.69 4.15
CA ARG A 14 -10.76 5.34 5.54
C ARG A 14 -11.16 3.91 5.93
N ALA A 15 -12.34 3.45 5.50
CA ALA A 15 -12.84 2.12 5.85
C ALA A 15 -11.98 1.02 5.18
N ASP A 16 -11.51 1.25 3.95
CA ASP A 16 -10.59 0.32 3.27
C ASP A 16 -9.26 0.22 4.03
N ILE A 17 -8.74 1.35 4.53
CA ILE A 17 -7.50 1.40 5.30
C ILE A 17 -7.64 0.68 6.64
N GLU A 18 -8.78 0.83 7.32
CA GLU A 18 -9.09 0.09 8.55
C GLU A 18 -9.17 -1.42 8.32
N ALA A 19 -9.86 -1.85 7.25
CA ALA A 19 -9.93 -3.26 6.87
C ALA A 19 -8.55 -3.82 6.50
N PHE A 20 -7.71 -3.03 5.81
CA PHE A 20 -6.34 -3.41 5.49
C PHE A 20 -5.48 -3.57 6.74
N LEU A 21 -5.60 -2.66 7.72
CA LEU A 21 -4.91 -2.79 9.01
C LEU A 21 -5.30 -4.09 9.72
N ASP A 22 -6.61 -4.37 9.81
CA ASP A 22 -7.11 -5.56 10.51
C ASP A 22 -6.65 -6.86 9.84
N ALA A 23 -6.70 -6.92 8.52
CA ALA A 23 -6.20 -8.06 7.75
C ALA A 23 -4.67 -8.23 7.93
N GLY A 24 -3.91 -7.13 7.84
CA GLY A 24 -2.45 -7.14 7.98
C GLY A 24 -2.00 -7.63 9.35
N LEU A 25 -2.62 -7.14 10.43
CA LEU A 25 -2.34 -7.59 11.80
C LEU A 25 -2.62 -9.09 11.96
N ARG A 26 -3.73 -9.57 11.40
CA ARG A 26 -4.09 -10.99 11.44
C ARG A 26 -3.07 -11.87 10.72
N VAL A 27 -2.66 -11.48 9.51
CA VAL A 27 -1.66 -12.22 8.72
C VAL A 27 -0.30 -12.20 9.41
N ALA A 28 0.08 -11.07 10.01
CA ALA A 28 1.35 -10.93 10.71
C ALA A 28 1.37 -11.57 12.11
N GLY A 29 0.20 -11.97 12.65
CA GLY A 29 0.08 -12.47 14.02
C GLY A 29 0.44 -11.42 15.08
N LEU A 30 0.26 -10.14 14.76
CA LEU A 30 0.63 -9.03 15.64
C LEU A 30 -0.60 -8.55 16.43
N PRO A 31 -0.55 -8.54 17.77
CA PRO A 31 -1.57 -7.85 18.56
C PRO A 31 -1.45 -6.34 18.36
N LEU A 32 -2.59 -5.65 18.44
CA LEU A 32 -2.63 -4.19 18.47
C LEU A 32 -3.50 -3.75 19.65
N GLU A 33 -2.89 -3.04 20.58
CA GLU A 33 -3.60 -2.45 21.71
C GLU A 33 -4.60 -1.39 21.20
N PRO A 34 -5.87 -1.41 21.66
CA PRO A 34 -6.91 -0.49 21.18
C PRO A 34 -6.53 0.98 21.25
N GLU A 35 -5.75 1.37 22.28
CA GLU A 35 -5.30 2.74 22.52
C GLU A 35 -4.27 3.21 21.48
N LEU A 36 -3.57 2.28 20.82
CA LEU A 36 -2.61 2.57 19.76
C LEU A 36 -3.27 2.69 18.39
N ARG A 37 -4.44 2.07 18.19
CA ARG A 37 -5.12 1.97 16.89
C ARG A 37 -5.28 3.32 16.17
N PRO A 38 -5.73 4.42 16.83
CA PRO A 38 -5.87 5.70 16.15
C PRO A 38 -4.53 6.23 15.60
N ARG A 39 -3.42 6.01 16.32
CA ARG A 39 -2.09 6.46 15.89
C ARG A 39 -1.53 5.62 14.75
N VAL A 40 -1.73 4.29 14.82
CA VAL A 40 -1.33 3.39 13.71
C VAL A 40 -2.10 3.73 12.44
N LEU A 41 -3.40 3.98 12.54
CA LEU A 41 -4.22 4.38 11.38
C LEU A 41 -3.74 5.70 10.77
N MET A 42 -3.44 6.72 11.59
CA MET A 42 -2.88 7.99 11.11
C MET A 42 -1.57 7.79 10.31
N HIS A 43 -0.66 6.93 10.80
CA HIS A 43 0.58 6.64 10.08
C HIS A 43 0.34 5.82 8.81
N LEU A 44 -0.57 4.86 8.85
CA LEU A 44 -0.92 4.04 7.69
C LEU A 44 -1.58 4.89 6.58
N GLU A 45 -2.45 5.83 6.92
CA GLU A 45 -3.02 6.79 5.96
C GLU A 45 -1.94 7.62 5.28
N THR A 46 -0.98 8.11 6.06
CA THR A 46 0.16 8.86 5.53
C THR A 46 0.99 8.01 4.57
N ALA A 47 1.27 6.75 4.95
CA ALA A 47 2.01 5.82 4.11
C ALA A 47 1.26 5.47 2.81
N VAL A 48 -0.08 5.31 2.87
CA VAL A 48 -0.92 5.07 1.68
C VAL A 48 -0.89 6.29 0.74
N ALA A 49 -0.91 7.50 1.28
CA ALA A 49 -0.76 8.71 0.47
C ALA A 49 0.62 8.81 -0.20
N MET A 50 1.70 8.47 0.53
CA MET A 50 3.05 8.40 -0.04
C MET A 50 3.16 7.31 -1.12
N ALA A 51 2.52 6.16 -0.90
CA ALA A 51 2.53 5.07 -1.86
C ALA A 51 1.86 5.44 -3.19
N ALA A 52 0.82 6.29 -3.16
CA ALA A 52 0.20 6.79 -4.39
C ALA A 52 1.19 7.59 -5.26
N LEU A 53 2.03 8.43 -4.64
CA LEU A 53 3.06 9.20 -5.34
C LEU A 53 4.07 8.30 -6.07
N VAL A 54 4.40 7.14 -5.48
CA VAL A 54 5.35 6.18 -6.07
C VAL A 54 4.66 5.28 -7.08
N ALA A 55 3.40 4.92 -6.86
CA ALA A 55 2.62 4.08 -7.80
C ALA A 55 2.30 4.80 -9.12
N ASP A 56 2.21 6.14 -9.10
CA ASP A 56 2.01 6.95 -10.30
C ASP A 56 3.28 7.08 -11.15
N PHE A 57 4.44 6.65 -10.65
CA PHE A 57 5.67 6.60 -11.43
C PHE A 57 5.62 5.41 -12.42
N PRO A 58 5.74 5.65 -13.74
CA PRO A 58 5.70 4.57 -14.72
C PRO A 58 6.92 3.67 -14.58
N LEU A 59 6.68 2.37 -14.35
CA LEU A 59 7.73 1.37 -14.20
C LEU A 59 7.63 0.35 -15.36
N PRO A 60 8.62 0.31 -16.27
CA PRO A 60 8.65 -0.70 -17.34
C PRO A 60 8.98 -2.08 -16.76
N ASP A 61 8.56 -3.14 -17.45
CA ASP A 61 8.77 -4.53 -17.01
C ASP A 61 10.27 -4.89 -16.93
N GLU A 62 11.11 -4.24 -17.74
CA GLU A 62 12.57 -4.41 -17.74
C GLU A 62 13.29 -3.63 -16.63
N ALA A 63 12.56 -2.87 -15.81
CA ALA A 63 13.16 -2.15 -14.68
C ALA A 63 13.65 -3.12 -13.61
N GLU A 64 14.96 -3.15 -13.41
CA GLU A 64 15.58 -3.95 -12.35
C GLU A 64 15.46 -3.25 -10.97
N PRO A 65 15.28 -4.01 -9.88
CA PRO A 65 15.37 -3.47 -8.52
C PRO A 65 16.76 -2.86 -8.23
N ALA A 66 16.81 -1.86 -7.35
CA ALA A 66 18.06 -1.15 -7.05
C ALA A 66 19.22 -2.08 -6.60
N PRO A 67 19.04 -2.96 -5.61
CA PRO A 67 19.99 -4.03 -5.35
C PRO A 67 19.61 -5.32 -6.12
N VAL A 68 20.56 -5.83 -6.91
CA VAL A 68 20.47 -7.16 -7.55
C VAL A 68 21.44 -8.11 -6.86
N TYR A 69 20.99 -9.32 -6.54
CA TYR A 69 21.81 -10.36 -5.92
C TYR A 69 23.05 -10.68 -6.75
N ARG A 70 24.21 -10.85 -6.09
CA ARG A 70 25.45 -11.33 -6.69
C ARG A 70 25.96 -12.52 -5.86
N PRO A 71 26.19 -13.70 -6.47
CA PRO A 71 26.63 -14.90 -5.78
C PRO A 71 28.06 -14.78 -5.23
#